data_AF-A0A7L6A6U5-F1
#
_entry.id   AF-A0A7L6A6U5-F1
#
_cell.length_a   1.000
_cell.length_b   1.000
_cell.length_c   1.000
_cell.angle_alpha   90.00
_cell.angle_beta   90.00
_cell.angle_gamma   90.00
#
_symmetry.space_group_name_H-M   'P 1'
#
loop_
_entity.id
_entity.type
_entity.pdbx_description
1 polymer ?
#
loop_
_entity_poly.entity_id
_entity_poly.type
_entity_poly.pdbx_seq_one_letter_code
_entity_poly.pdbx_strand_id
1 'polypeptide(L)'
;MLIMITMKGGRTFELEAVLPYVRKDASASALAVWRGTCRQCGAPFEVATSTRLDVIVKSKALARVHCDEHKLRRRPKATPQPSEGVAAATDHLTQIIITVVPDPDHHR
;
A
#
# COMPACT_ATOMS: atom_id res chain seq x y z
N MET A 1 3.19 -2.71 -19.52
CA MET A 1 4.06 -2.52 -18.33
C MET A 1 3.23 -2.71 -17.07
N LEU A 2 3.46 -3.80 -16.35
CA LEU A 2 2.73 -4.13 -15.12
C LEU A 2 3.64 -3.83 -13.92
N ILE A 3 3.27 -2.84 -13.10
CA ILE A 3 4.03 -2.47 -11.89
C ILE A 3 3.41 -3.18 -10.69
N MET A 4 4.23 -3.96 -9.99
CA MET A 4 3.84 -4.66 -8.76
C MET A 4 4.72 -4.28 -7.59
N ILE A 5 4.11 -4.26 -6.41
CA ILE A 5 4.81 -4.18 -5.13
C ILE A 5 4.49 -5.44 -4.33
N THR A 6 5.54 -6.16 -3.94
CA THR A 6 5.42 -7.29 -3.01
C THR A 6 5.84 -6.84 -1.62
N MET A 7 4.90 -6.92 -0.68
CA MET A 7 5.10 -6.61 0.72
C MET A 7 5.61 -7.84 1.48
N LYS A 8 6.25 -7.60 2.63
CA LYS A 8 6.61 -8.68 3.58
C LYS A 8 5.38 -9.53 3.92
N GLY A 9 5.53 -10.84 3.76
CA GLY A 9 4.45 -11.82 3.88
C GLY A 9 3.80 -12.24 2.54
N GLY A 10 4.43 -11.94 1.40
CA GLY A 10 4.01 -12.43 0.08
C GLY A 10 2.77 -11.74 -0.49
N ARG A 11 2.35 -10.61 0.10
CA ARG A 11 1.19 -9.85 -0.38
C ARG A 11 1.61 -8.98 -1.56
N THR A 12 0.85 -9.06 -2.64
CA THR A 12 1.10 -8.28 -3.85
C THR A 12 0.06 -7.17 -3.98
N PHE A 13 0.52 -6.05 -4.51
CA PHE A 13 -0.32 -4.94 -4.97
C PHE A 13 0.06 -4.63 -6.40
N GLU A 14 -0.95 -4.54 -7.25
CA GLU A 14 -0.82 -4.22 -8.67
C GLU A 14 -1.20 -2.76 -8.89
N LEU A 15 -0.39 -2.03 -9.66
CA LEU A 15 -0.74 -0.66 -10.03
C LEU A 15 -1.87 -0.69 -11.06
N GLU A 16 -3.06 -0.23 -10.66
CA GLU A 16 -4.24 -0.18 -11.52
C GLU A 16 -4.27 1.14 -12.33
N ALA A 17 -3.95 2.26 -11.68
CA ALA A 17 -4.01 3.58 -12.31
C ALA A 17 -3.08 4.60 -11.66
N VAL A 18 -2.76 5.65 -12.41
CA VAL A 18 -2.18 6.89 -11.87
C VAL A 18 -3.14 8.02 -12.19
N LEU A 19 -3.73 8.61 -11.15
CA LEU A 19 -4.75 9.64 -11.27
C LEU A 19 -4.20 11.02 -10.92
N PRO A 20 -4.61 12.09 -11.63
CA PRO A 20 -4.30 13.44 -11.22
C PRO A 20 -4.95 13.76 -9.87
N TYR A 21 -4.23 14.45 -9.00
CA TYR A 21 -4.69 14.82 -7.67
C TYR A 21 -4.29 16.24 -7.33
N VAL A 22 -5.26 17.06 -6.97
CA VAL A 22 -5.02 18.41 -6.46
C VAL A 22 -5.01 18.37 -4.95
N ARG A 23 -3.89 18.76 -4.35
CA ARG A 23 -3.75 18.85 -2.89
C ARG A 23 -4.57 20.01 -2.34
N LYS A 24 -4.74 20.04 -1.01
CA LYS A 24 -5.46 21.12 -0.32
C LYS A 24 -4.85 22.50 -0.53
N ASP A 25 -3.55 22.57 -0.83
CA ASP A 25 -2.81 23.79 -1.15
C ASP A 25 -2.92 24.18 -2.64
N ALA A 26 -3.85 23.57 -3.39
CA ALA A 26 -4.03 23.72 -4.83
C ALA A 26 -2.85 23.24 -5.70
N SER A 27 -1.82 22.63 -5.11
CA SER A 27 -0.71 22.08 -5.91
C SER A 27 -1.12 20.79 -6.62
N ALA A 28 -0.69 20.68 -7.88
CA ALA A 28 -0.90 19.49 -8.69
C ALA A 28 0.05 18.35 -8.25
N SER A 29 -0.50 17.15 -8.13
CA SER A 29 0.20 15.93 -7.76
C SER A 29 -0.45 14.74 -8.46
N ALA A 30 0.07 13.54 -8.23
CA ALA A 30 -0.50 12.31 -8.77
C ALA A 30 -0.66 11.27 -7.67
N LEU A 31 -1.73 10.47 -7.76
CA LEU A 31 -2.00 9.33 -6.91
C LEU A 31 -1.82 8.04 -7.70
N ALA A 32 -1.01 7.12 -7.17
CA ALA A 32 -0.95 5.75 -7.61
C ALA A 32 -2.07 4.96 -6.92
N VAL A 33 -2.97 4.37 -7.71
CA VAL A 33 -4.04 3.49 -7.26
C VAL A 33 -3.56 2.06 -7.41
N TRP A 34 -3.54 1.35 -6.29
CA TRP A 34 -3.09 -0.03 -6.22
C TRP A 34 -4.25 -0.95 -5.88
N ARG A 35 -4.39 -2.05 -6.62
CA ARG A 35 -5.31 -3.14 -6.32
C ARG A 35 -4.59 -4.20 -5.48
N GLY A 36 -5.22 -4.62 -4.40
CA GLY A 36 -4.82 -5.76 -3.58
C GLY A 36 -6.00 -6.68 -3.29
N THR A 37 -5.71 -7.83 -2.66
CA THR A 37 -6.72 -8.88 -2.42
C THR A 37 -7.00 -9.04 -0.93
N CYS A 38 -8.28 -9.03 -0.53
CA CYS A 38 -8.68 -9.19 0.86
C CYS A 38 -8.31 -10.59 1.36
N ARG A 39 -7.57 -10.69 2.45
CA ARG A 39 -7.18 -12.00 3.02
C ARG A 39 -8.35 -12.81 3.58
N GLN A 40 -9.48 -12.16 3.89
CA GLN A 40 -10.62 -12.83 4.53
C GLN A 40 -11.62 -13.38 3.53
N CYS A 41 -11.92 -12.63 2.46
CA CYS A 41 -12.95 -13.03 1.48
C CYS A 41 -12.43 -13.13 0.05
N GLY A 42 -11.16 -12.83 -0.21
CA GLY A 42 -10.58 -12.85 -1.56
C GLY A 42 -11.05 -11.70 -2.45
N ALA A 43 -11.96 -10.82 -2.01
CA ALA A 43 -12.42 -9.71 -2.82
C ALA A 43 -11.29 -8.70 -3.11
N PRO A 44 -11.21 -8.14 -4.33
CA PRO A 44 -10.28 -7.07 -4.63
C PRO A 44 -10.64 -5.81 -3.84
N PHE A 45 -9.63 -5.03 -3.47
CA PHE A 45 -9.80 -3.70 -2.89
C PHE A 45 -8.69 -2.76 -3.37
N GLU A 46 -8.96 -1.47 -3.30
CA GLU A 46 -8.02 -0.45 -3.77
C GLU A 46 -7.41 0.35 -2.61
N VAL A 47 -6.18 0.81 -2.82
CA VAL A 47 -5.49 1.76 -1.96
C VAL A 47 -4.79 2.80 -2.81
N ALA A 48 -4.90 4.07 -2.42
CA ALA A 48 -4.22 5.17 -3.10
C ALA A 48 -2.99 5.61 -2.31
N THR A 49 -1.88 5.86 -3.01
CA THR A 49 -0.66 6.46 -2.45
C THR A 49 -0.20 7.63 -3.31
N SER A 50 0.67 8.47 -2.78
CA SER A 50 1.50 9.33 -3.64
C SER A 50 2.28 8.47 -4.64
N THR A 51 2.57 9.01 -5.83
CA THR A 51 3.46 8.36 -6.82
C THR A 51 4.93 8.40 -6.43
N ARG A 52 5.29 9.19 -5.41
CA ARG A 52 6.66 9.31 -4.92
C ARG A 52 7.15 8.03 -4.23
N LEU A 53 8.24 7.44 -4.73
CA LEU A 53 8.80 6.17 -4.24
C LEU A 53 9.13 6.19 -2.75
N ASP A 54 9.71 7.28 -2.22
CA ASP A 54 10.02 7.43 -0.80
C ASP A 54 8.78 7.36 0.09
N VAL A 55 7.65 7.84 -0.42
CA VAL A 55 6.34 7.80 0.26
C VAL A 55 5.70 6.43 0.10
N ILE A 56 5.78 5.82 -1.08
CA ILE A 56 5.26 4.47 -1.36
C ILE A 56 5.86 3.45 -0.39
N VAL A 57 7.20 3.46 -0.23
CA VAL A 57 7.91 2.50 0.64
C VAL A 57 7.46 2.58 2.10
N LYS A 58 7.11 3.77 2.56
CA LYS A 58 6.69 4.03 3.94
C LYS A 58 5.16 4.05 4.10
N SER A 59 4.41 3.81 3.04
CA SER A 59 2.96 3.99 3.04
C SER A 59 2.25 2.93 3.86
N LYS A 60 1.57 3.36 4.93
CA LYS A 60 0.66 2.51 5.70
C LYS A 60 -0.55 2.04 4.88
N ALA A 61 -0.85 2.68 3.75
CA ALA A 61 -1.94 2.24 2.88
C ALA A 61 -1.67 0.83 2.30
N LEU A 62 -0.42 0.54 1.91
CA LEU A 62 0.01 -0.77 1.42
C LEU A 62 0.11 -1.82 2.55
N ALA A 63 -0.01 -1.41 3.82
CA ALA A 63 -0.12 -2.36 4.93
C ALA A 63 -1.53 -2.93 5.08
N ARG A 64 -2.53 -2.39 4.37
CA ARG A 64 -3.92 -2.86 4.40
C ARG A 64 -4.02 -4.32 3.94
N VAL A 65 -4.88 -5.08 4.62
CA VAL A 65 -5.01 -6.56 4.42
C VAL A 65 -6.44 -6.98 4.08
N HIS A 66 -7.41 -6.09 4.28
CA HIS A 66 -8.84 -6.38 4.17
C HIS A 66 -9.57 -5.30 3.39
N CYS A 67 -10.63 -5.71 2.67
CA CYS A 67 -11.61 -4.80 2.08
C CYS A 67 -12.33 -3.98 3.17
N ASP A 68 -13.08 -2.95 2.78
CA ASP A 68 -13.72 -2.04 3.75
C ASP A 68 -14.71 -2.78 4.66
N GLU A 69 -15.44 -3.74 4.12
CA GLU A 69 -16.36 -4.56 4.91
C GLU A 69 -15.65 -5.31 6.05
N HIS A 70 -14.53 -5.97 5.75
CA HIS A 70 -13.77 -6.75 6.72
C HIS A 70 -12.82 -5.89 7.58
N LYS A 71 -12.55 -4.64 7.17
CA LYS A 71 -11.82 -3.65 7.97
C LYS A 71 -12.65 -3.18 9.17
N LEU A 72 -13.94 -2.94 8.99
CA LEU A 72 -14.86 -2.44 10.02
C LEU A 72 -15.18 -3.49 11.10
N ARG A 73 -15.08 -4.79 10.76
CA ARG A 73 -15.37 -5.90 11.70
C ARG A 73 -14.25 -6.17 12.71
N ARG A 74 -13.10 -5.50 12.61
CA ARG A 74 -12.07 -5.57 13.65
C ARG A 74 -12.55 -4.77 14.87
N ARG A 75 -12.99 -5.47 15.93
CA ARG A 75 -13.19 -4.83 17.25
C ARG A 75 -11.94 -4.00 17.57
N PRO A 76 -12.08 -2.75 18.07
CA PRO A 76 -10.96 -2.01 18.58
C PRO A 76 -10.20 -2.86 19.58
N LYS A 77 -8.87 -2.94 19.45
CA LYS A 77 -8.03 -3.51 20.50
C LYS A 77 -8.29 -2.65 21.74
N ALA A 78 -8.90 -3.23 22.78
CA ALA A 78 -9.08 -2.54 24.05
C ALA A 78 -7.74 -1.95 24.47
N THR A 79 -7.73 -0.64 24.73
CA THR A 79 -6.54 0.14 25.06
C THR A 79 -5.82 -0.50 26.25
N PRO A 80 -4.56 -0.96 26.11
CA PRO A 80 -3.73 -1.26 27.28
C PRO A 80 -3.43 0.06 28.00
N GLN A 81 -3.66 0.11 29.31
CA GLN A 81 -3.33 1.25 30.16
C GLN A 81 -1.83 1.64 30.04
N PRO A 82 -1.48 2.92 30.23
CA PRO A 82 -0.12 3.38 30.09
C PRO A 82 0.71 2.95 31.30
N SER A 83 1.75 2.14 31.07
CA SER A 83 2.88 2.03 31.98
C SER A 83 4.14 2.50 31.25
N GLU A 84 4.79 3.50 31.82
CA GLU A 84 6.00 4.17 31.34
C GLU A 84 7.13 3.18 31.01
N GLY A 85 7.84 3.40 29.90
CA GLY A 85 8.99 2.58 29.52
C GLY A 85 9.58 2.99 28.17
N VAL A 86 10.65 3.79 28.23
CA VAL A 86 11.46 4.26 27.11
C VAL A 86 12.17 3.07 26.42
N ALA A 87 12.03 2.92 25.09
CA ALA A 87 13.03 2.22 24.26
C ALA A 87 12.86 2.52 22.76
N ALA A 88 14.00 2.68 22.10
CA ALA A 88 14.22 3.11 20.73
C ALA A 88 13.39 2.37 19.66
N ALA A 89 12.83 3.15 18.73
CA ALA A 89 12.24 2.62 17.51
C ALA A 89 13.36 2.16 16.56
N THR A 90 13.55 0.85 16.43
CA THR A 90 14.42 0.26 15.41
C THR A 90 13.85 0.49 14.02
N ASP A 91 14.67 1.11 13.19
CA ASP A 91 14.47 1.38 11.77
C ASP A 91 14.42 0.04 11.01
N HIS A 92 13.20 -0.42 10.67
CA HIS A 92 13.01 -1.63 9.87
C HIS A 92 12.87 -1.24 8.39
N LEU A 93 14.03 -1.25 7.70
CA LEU A 93 14.13 -1.20 6.24
C LEU A 93 13.17 -2.22 5.60
N THR A 94 12.14 -1.71 4.95
CA THR A 94 11.21 -2.49 4.13
C THR A 94 11.78 -2.56 2.72
N GLN A 95 12.29 -3.73 2.32
CA GLN A 95 12.79 -3.95 0.97
C GLN A 95 11.60 -4.05 0.01
N ILE A 96 11.44 -3.06 -0.87
CA ILE A 96 10.48 -3.10 -1.99
C ILE A 96 11.19 -3.63 -3.22
N ILE A 97 10.74 -4.76 -3.73
CA ILE A 97 11.18 -5.30 -5.02
C ILE A 97 10.20 -4.80 -6.07
N ILE A 98 10.65 -3.88 -6.93
CA ILE A 98 9.91 -3.44 -8.10
C ILE A 98 10.30 -4.36 -9.25
N THR A 99 9.43 -5.30 -9.60
CA THR A 99 9.65 -6.15 -10.78
C THR A 99 9.03 -5.46 -11.99
N VAL A 100 9.87 -4.97 -12.90
CA VAL A 100 9.42 -4.51 -14.22
C VAL A 100 9.33 -5.73 -15.12
N VAL A 101 8.11 -6.18 -15.42
CA VAL A 101 7.90 -7.25 -16.42
C VAL A 101 7.86 -6.61 -17.80
N PRO A 102 8.83 -6.89 -18.69
CA PRO A 102 8.75 -6.45 -20.08
C PRO A 102 7.60 -7.17 -20.78
N ASP A 103 6.82 -6.40 -21.53
CA ASP A 103 5.76 -6.92 -22.39
C ASP A 103 6.40 -7.73 -23.53
N PRO A 104 6.08 -9.03 -23.71
CA PRO A 104 6.73 -9.85 -24.71
C PRO A 104 6.30 -9.60 -26.16
N ASP A 105 5.39 -8.65 -26.45
CA ASP A 105 4.81 -8.52 -27.80
C ASP A 105 5.04 -7.14 -28.45
N HIS A 106 6.30 -6.87 -28.85
CA HIS A 106 6.61 -5.90 -29.91
C HIS A 106 7.55 -6.54 -30.94
N HIS A 107 7.02 -7.53 -31.66
CA HIS A 107 7.53 -7.91 -32.97
C HIS A 107 6.38 -7.88 -33.98
N ARG A 108 6.21 -6.75 -34.66
CA ARG A 108 6.04 -6.68 -36.12
C ARG A 108 5.96 -5.24 -36.62
#